data_AF-A0A8D8C8I6-F1
#
_entry.id   AF-A0A8D8C8I6-F1
#
_cell.length_a   1.000
_cell.length_b   1.000
_cell.length_c   1.000
_cell.angle_alpha   90.00
_cell.angle_beta   90.00
_cell.angle_gamma   90.00
#
_symmetry.space_group_name_H-M   'P 1'
#
loop_
_entity.id
_entity.type
_entity.pdbx_description
1 polymer ?
#
loop_
_entity_poly.entity_id
_entity_poly.type
_entity_poly.pdbx_seq_one_letter_code
_entity_poly.pdbx_strand_id
1 'polypeptide(L)'
;NLQKEAQVSPFCRCEYCLRWLPQWTDLAAMVRDKFAGSVRVGHLDCIREEAFCSRLSVEEYPTLRVYSRGPPRSVEAVQPYELEDTVDYLQEYVFNPPGDDSDSDAIV
;
A
#
# COMPACT_ATOMS: atom_id res chain seq x y z
N ASN A 1 10.46 5.87 14.26
CA ASN A 1 9.95 7.13 13.70
C ASN A 1 9.71 6.98 12.21
N LEU A 2 8.51 6.50 11.84
CA LEU A 2 8.02 6.40 10.45
C LEU A 2 7.23 7.68 10.07
N GLN A 3 7.78 8.84 10.42
CA GLN A 3 7.22 10.16 10.09
C GLN A 3 8.15 10.92 9.14
N LYS A 4 8.79 10.21 8.21
CA LYS A 4 9.39 10.91 7.07
C LYS A 4 8.25 11.17 6.09
N GLU A 5 7.98 12.44 5.85
CA GLU A 5 7.04 12.94 4.83
C GLU A 5 7.15 12.08 3.56
N ALA A 6 6.03 11.85 2.87
CA ALA A 6 6.02 11.22 1.56
C ALA A 6 6.86 12.08 0.59
N GLN A 7 8.16 11.81 0.55
CA GLN A 7 9.11 12.55 -0.25
C GLN A 7 9.42 11.70 -1.47
N VAL A 8 9.10 12.23 -2.65
CA VAL A 8 9.46 11.59 -3.91
C VAL A 8 10.86 12.02 -4.30
N SER A 9 11.61 11.10 -4.91
CA SER A 9 12.84 11.41 -5.60
C SER A 9 12.68 12.65 -6.51
N PRO A 10 13.63 13.61 -6.47
CA PRO A 10 13.62 14.80 -7.33
C PRO A 10 13.60 14.50 -8.84
N PHE A 11 13.94 13.26 -9.23
CA PHE A 11 13.98 12.82 -10.62
C PHE A 11 12.69 12.13 -11.09
N CYS A 12 11.71 11.94 -10.21
CA CYS A 12 10.45 11.30 -10.56
C CYS A 12 9.58 12.23 -11.43
N ARG A 13 9.26 11.78 -12.64
CA ARG A 13 8.37 12.47 -13.59
C ARG A 13 7.05 11.73 -13.82
N CYS A 14 6.66 10.87 -12.87
CA CYS A 14 5.41 10.12 -12.90
C CYS A 14 4.25 10.99 -12.43
N GLU A 15 3.35 11.40 -13.33
CA GLU A 15 2.20 12.25 -13.00
C GLU A 15 1.30 11.61 -11.92
N TYR A 16 1.01 10.32 -12.04
CA TYR A 16 0.17 9.58 -11.08
C TYR A 16 0.78 9.57 -9.67
N CYS A 17 2.10 9.40 -9.59
CA CYS A 17 2.84 9.42 -8.33
C CYS A 17 2.78 10.81 -7.68
N LEU A 18 2.90 11.87 -8.49
CA LEU A 18 2.80 13.25 -8.00
C LEU A 18 1.38 13.59 -7.54
N ARG A 19 0.34 13.05 -8.19
CA ARG A 19 -1.06 13.23 -7.76
C ARG A 19 -1.34 12.59 -6.41
N TRP A 20 -0.73 11.44 -6.15
CA TRP A 20 -0.90 10.67 -4.92
C TRP A 20 -0.14 11.21 -3.71
N LEU A 21 0.89 12.03 -3.93
CA LEU A 21 1.69 12.61 -2.85
C LEU A 21 0.91 13.34 -1.75
N PRO A 22 0.07 14.34 -2.07
CA PRO A 22 -0.70 15.04 -1.04
C PRO A 22 -1.64 14.08 -0.31
N GLN A 23 -2.18 13.08 -1.00
CA GLN A 23 -3.11 12.10 -0.46
C GLN A 23 -2.46 11.17 0.58
N TRP A 24 -1.13 10.99 0.56
CA TRP A 24 -0.46 10.04 1.44
C TRP A 24 -0.58 10.39 2.92
N THR A 25 -0.51 11.69 3.24
CA THR A 25 -0.66 12.18 4.61
C THR A 25 -2.08 11.98 5.11
N ASP A 26 -3.06 12.26 4.25
CA ASP A 26 -4.48 12.11 4.55
C ASP A 26 -4.86 10.64 4.71
N LEU A 27 -4.35 9.76 3.83
CA LEU A 27 -4.50 8.31 3.94
C LEU A 27 -3.99 7.81 5.29
N ALA A 28 -2.79 8.21 5.69
CA ALA A 28 -2.21 7.78 6.96
C ALA A 28 -3.04 8.24 8.16
N ALA A 29 -3.63 9.45 8.10
CA ALA A 29 -4.53 9.96 9.13
C ALA A 29 -5.86 9.19 9.16
N MET A 30 -6.52 9.04 8.02
CA MET A 30 -7.79 8.33 7.89
C MET A 30 -7.67 6.87 8.32
N VAL A 31 -6.60 6.18 7.91
CA VAL A 31 -6.34 4.78 8.29
C VAL A 31 -6.07 4.67 9.80
N ARG A 32 -5.26 5.58 10.37
CA ARG A 32 -5.03 5.58 11.82
C ARG A 32 -6.35 5.70 12.58
N ASP A 33 -7.21 6.62 12.17
CA ASP A 33 -8.45 6.96 12.87
C ASP A 33 -9.52 5.86 12.68
N LYS A 34 -9.68 5.33 11.46
CA LYS A 34 -10.65 4.25 11.16
C LYS A 34 -10.26 2.89 11.75
N PHE A 35 -8.98 2.54 11.79
CA PHE A 35 -8.52 1.21 12.23
C PHE A 35 -7.93 1.20 13.64
N ALA A 36 -8.09 2.28 14.41
CA ALA A 36 -7.56 2.44 15.76
C ALA A 36 -6.06 2.07 15.88
N GLY A 37 -5.29 2.37 14.82
CA GLY A 37 -3.85 2.06 14.75
C GLY A 37 -3.48 0.59 14.48
N SER A 38 -4.45 -0.28 14.18
CA SER A 38 -4.21 -1.69 13.80
C SER A 38 -3.57 -1.82 12.42
N VAL A 39 -3.86 -0.87 11.53
CA VAL A 39 -3.27 -0.76 10.20
C VAL A 39 -2.21 0.34 10.21
N ARG A 40 -1.08 0.07 9.55
CA ARG A 40 0.03 1.01 9.39
C ARG A 40 0.26 1.29 7.92
N VAL A 41 0.37 2.57 7.60
CA VAL A 41 0.64 3.05 6.24
C VAL A 41 2.12 3.45 6.14
N GLY A 42 2.78 3.10 5.03
CA GLY A 42 4.17 3.46 4.77
C GLY A 42 4.42 3.56 3.27
N HIS A 43 5.17 4.59 2.85
CA HIS A 43 5.57 4.78 1.45
C HIS A 43 7.00 4.27 1.22
N LEU A 44 7.32 3.96 -0.03
CA LEU A 44 8.63 3.54 -0.47
C LEU A 44 8.98 4.24 -1.79
N ASP A 45 10.15 4.87 -1.84
CA ASP A 45 10.68 5.47 -3.07
C ASP A 45 11.43 4.42 -3.89
N CYS A 46 10.74 3.83 -4.88
CA CYS A 46 11.31 2.81 -5.76
C CYS A 46 12.38 3.33 -6.73
N ILE A 47 12.54 4.65 -6.90
CA ILE A 47 13.68 5.20 -7.66
C ILE A 47 14.96 5.07 -6.84
N ARG A 48 14.86 5.22 -5.51
CA ARG A 48 16.00 5.07 -4.60
C ARG A 48 16.24 3.61 -4.19
N GLU A 49 15.17 2.84 -4.05
CA GLU A 49 15.17 1.47 -3.53
C GLU A 49 14.84 0.43 -4.62
N GLU A 50 15.40 0.62 -5.82
CA GLU A 50 15.10 -0.17 -7.02
C GLU A 50 15.21 -1.69 -6.79
N ALA A 51 16.30 -2.14 -6.17
CA ALA A 51 16.51 -3.56 -5.91
C ALA A 51 15.45 -4.17 -4.97
N PHE A 52 14.91 -3.38 -4.04
CA PHE A 52 13.84 -3.84 -3.16
C PHE A 52 12.50 -3.90 -3.91
N CYS A 53 12.17 -2.86 -4.68
CA CYS A 53 10.95 -2.83 -5.48
C CYS A 53 10.92 -3.90 -6.57
N SER A 54 12.06 -4.19 -7.20
CA SER A 54 12.21 -5.29 -8.16
C SER A 54 11.97 -6.65 -7.52
N ARG A 55 12.47 -6.90 -6.29
CA ARG A 55 12.17 -8.15 -5.55
C ARG A 55 10.70 -8.28 -5.17
N LEU A 56 9.99 -7.16 -5.07
CA LEU A 56 8.56 -7.14 -4.86
C LEU A 56 7.79 -7.17 -6.19
N SER A 57 8.43 -7.24 -7.35
CA SER A 57 7.76 -7.16 -8.66
C SER A 57 6.86 -5.92 -8.78
N VAL A 58 7.37 -4.76 -8.37
CA VAL A 58 6.71 -3.47 -8.60
C VAL A 58 7.11 -2.98 -9.99
N GLU A 59 6.18 -3.08 -10.94
CA GLU A 59 6.41 -2.72 -12.35
C GLU A 59 5.72 -1.41 -12.74
N GLU A 60 4.66 -1.04 -12.02
CA GLU A 60 3.84 0.14 -12.30
C GLU A 60 3.79 1.09 -11.09
N TYR A 61 3.60 2.39 -11.34
CA TYR A 61 3.60 3.40 -10.28
C TYR A 61 2.42 4.38 -10.39
N PRO A 62 1.84 4.81 -9.25
CA PRO A 62 2.08 4.28 -7.91
C PRO A 62 1.50 2.86 -7.79
N THR A 63 2.11 2.01 -6.95
CA THR A 63 1.58 0.70 -6.59
C THR A 63 1.25 0.70 -5.10
N LEU A 64 0.01 0.36 -4.75
CA LEU A 64 -0.45 0.20 -3.37
C LEU A 64 -0.57 -1.29 -3.06
N ARG A 65 -0.07 -1.69 -1.89
CA ARG A 65 -0.12 -3.08 -1.43
C ARG A 65 -0.44 -3.17 0.04
N VAL A 66 -1.29 -4.14 0.40
CA VAL A 66 -1.59 -4.47 1.80
C VAL A 66 -0.78 -5.69 2.21
N TYR A 67 -0.20 -5.65 3.41
CA TYR A 67 0.53 -6.76 4.00
C TYR A 67 -0.15 -7.15 5.32
N SER A 68 -0.72 -8.35 5.38
CA SER A 68 -1.34 -8.87 6.60
C SER A 68 -0.30 -9.46 7.56
N ARG A 69 -0.55 -9.36 8.86
CA ARG A 69 0.25 -10.01 9.91
C ARG A 69 -0.40 -11.34 10.30
N GLY A 70 -0.03 -12.41 9.63
CA GLY A 70 -0.49 -13.77 9.94
C GLY A 70 -0.42 -14.68 8.72
N PRO A 71 -0.55 -15.99 8.88
CA PRO A 71 -0.82 -16.90 7.76
C PRO A 71 -2.30 -16.81 7.34
N PRO A 72 -2.62 -16.80 6.03
CA PRO A 72 -1.68 -16.62 4.92
C PRO A 72 -1.20 -15.16 4.83
N ARG A 73 0.09 -14.97 4.55
CA ARG A 73 0.64 -13.64 4.24
C ARG A 73 0.25 -13.29 2.81
N SER A 74 -0.93 -12.71 2.65
CA SER A 74 -1.39 -12.19 1.37
C SER A 74 -0.79 -10.81 1.12
N VAL A 75 -0.31 -10.60 -0.11
CA VAL A 75 0.05 -9.29 -0.65
C VAL A 75 -0.94 -9.03 -1.77
N GLU A 76 -1.92 -8.18 -1.51
CA GLU A 76 -2.90 -7.80 -2.52
C GLU A 76 -2.61 -6.40 -3.06
N ALA A 77 -2.65 -6.27 -4.38
CA ALA A 77 -2.53 -4.98 -5.04
C ALA A 77 -3.85 -4.22 -4.91
N VAL A 78 -3.79 -3.01 -4.36
CA VAL A 78 -4.96 -2.14 -4.19
C VAL A 78 -5.11 -1.32 -5.47
N GLN A 79 -6.23 -1.53 -6.17
CA GLN A 79 -6.53 -0.90 -7.46
C GLN A 79 -7.32 0.42 -7.43
N PRO A 80 -7.86 0.96 -6.30
CA PRO A 80 -8.35 2.33 -6.33
C PRO A 80 -7.22 3.36 -6.31
N TYR A 81 -7.24 4.26 -7.30
CA TYR A 81 -6.33 5.42 -7.38
C TYR A 81 -6.87 6.67 -6.67
N GLU A 82 -8.04 6.60 -6.05
CA GLU A 82 -8.60 7.69 -5.23
C GLU A 82 -8.51 7.35 -3.74
N LEU A 83 -8.38 8.40 -2.92
CA LEU A 83 -8.11 8.27 -1.48
C LEU A 83 -9.26 7.56 -0.74
N GLU A 84 -10.50 7.99 -0.97
CA GLU A 84 -11.69 7.46 -0.27
C GLU A 84 -11.90 5.99 -0.60
N ASP A 85 -11.86 5.64 -1.89
CA ASP A 85 -11.98 4.25 -2.37
C ASP A 85 -10.90 3.34 -1.78
N THR A 86 -9.67 3.85 -1.62
CA THR A 86 -8.57 3.11 -0.98
C THR A 86 -8.88 2.82 0.48
N VAL A 87 -9.41 3.81 1.20
CA VAL A 87 -9.76 3.66 2.61
C VAL A 87 -10.90 2.66 2.80
N ASP A 88 -11.90 2.70 1.93
CA ASP A 88 -13.04 1.79 1.99
C ASP A 88 -12.64 0.36 1.60
N TYR A 89 -11.79 0.19 0.58
CA TYR A 89 -11.18 -1.11 0.26
C TYR A 89 -10.40 -1.68 1.45
N LEU A 90 -9.56 -0.87 2.12
CA LEU A 90 -8.85 -1.31 3.32
C LEU A 90 -9.82 -1.75 4.41
N GLN A 91 -10.98 -1.10 4.52
CA GLN A 91 -11.98 -1.42 5.52
C GLN A 91 -12.58 -2.79 5.25
N GLU A 92 -13.00 -3.03 4.02
CA GLU A 92 -13.49 -4.34 3.58
C GLU A 92 -12.43 -5.42 3.80
N TYR A 93 -11.21 -5.21 3.34
CA TYR A 93 -10.14 -6.20 3.44
C TYR A 93 -9.78 -6.58 4.89
N VAL A 94 -9.72 -5.59 5.78
CA VAL A 94 -9.33 -5.82 7.19
C VAL A 94 -10.45 -6.47 8.00
N PHE A 95 -11.70 -6.08 7.77
CA PHE A 95 -12.84 -6.59 8.53
C PHE A 95 -13.51 -7.81 7.92
N ASN A 96 -13.29 -8.07 6.63
CA ASN A 96 -13.79 -9.21 5.88
C ASN A 96 -12.67 -9.76 4.96
N PRO A 97 -11.61 -10.37 5.53
CA PRO A 97 -10.54 -10.92 4.71
C PRO A 97 -11.12 -11.98 3.78
N PRO A 98 -10.72 -12.02 2.48
CA PRO A 98 -11.11 -13.10 1.59
C PRO A 98 -10.74 -14.43 2.26
N GLY A 99 -11.67 -15.39 2.19
CA GLY A 99 -11.55 -16.67 2.88
C GLY A 99 -10.21 -17.33 2.60
N ASP A 100 -9.60 -17.91 3.65
CA ASP A 100 -8.58 -18.95 3.55
C ASP A 100 -9.21 -20.16 2.83
N ASP A 101 -9.35 -20.04 1.51
CA ASP A 101 -9.55 -21.19 0.64
C ASP A 101 -8.20 -21.88 0.57
N SER A 102 -8.02 -22.81 1.50
CA SER A 102 -6.96 -23.81 1.55
C SER A 102 -7.00 -24.71 0.31
N ASP A 103 -6.79 -24.18 -0.90
CA ASP A 103 -6.61 -25.02 -2.11
C ASP A 103 -6.02 -24.28 -3.33
N SER A 104 -5.34 -23.16 -3.16
CA SER A 104 -4.55 -22.56 -4.26
C SER A 104 -3.09 -22.53 -3.87
N ASP A 105 -2.39 -23.53 -4.41
CA ASP A 105 -0.95 -23.74 -4.35
C ASP A 105 -0.16 -22.42 -4.30
N ALA A 106 0.59 -22.28 -3.21
CA ALA A 106 1.61 -21.27 -3.04
C ALA A 106 2.67 -21.39 -4.13
N ILE A 107 2.94 -20.32 -4.89
CA ILE A 107 4.24 -20.07 -5.52
C ILE A 107 4.53 -18.55 -5.53
N VAL A 108 5.52 -18.20 -4.69
CA VAL A 108 6.44 -17.02 -4.62
C VAL A 108 5.87 -15.61 -4.75
#